data_AF-A0A371ND52-F1
#
_entry.id   AF-A0A371ND52-F1
#
_cell.length_a   1.000
_cell.length_b   1.000
_cell.length_c   1.000
_cell.angle_alpha   90.00
_cell.angle_beta   90.00
_cell.angle_gamma   90.00
#
_symmetry.space_group_name_H-M   'P 1'
#
loop_
_entity.id
_entity.type
_entity.pdbx_description
1 polymer ?
#
loop_
_entity_poly.entity_id
_entity_poly.type
_entity_poly.pdbx_seq_one_letter_code
_entity_poly.pdbx_strand_id
1 'polypeptide(L)'
;MVKVLVSARCKPQSRVIIKNSNYTYGDAIDYFARKISNENTKILIEIETLRHEIRELEDNLKKTKRKIEHKREYLQLLESRYSDEVQVDEMVMDSIRAIRSIAETFDCEPTEIDKFTGADTLEFHAKKCGITRFELEELLKRKL
;
A
#
# COMPACT_ATOMS: atom_id res chain seq x y z
N MET A 1 -45.61 20.50 0.51
CA MET A 1 -44.51 19.95 1.32
C MET A 1 -44.77 18.47 1.58
N VAL A 2 -43.97 17.58 1.01
CA VAL A 2 -44.14 16.13 1.15
C VAL A 2 -43.44 15.69 2.44
N LYS A 3 -44.21 15.16 3.40
CA LYS A 3 -43.65 14.62 4.66
C LYS A 3 -42.99 13.27 4.36
N VAL A 4 -41.67 13.19 4.50
CA VAL A 4 -40.91 11.95 4.36
C VAL A 4 -40.90 11.22 5.71
N LEU A 5 -41.39 9.98 5.74
CA LEU A 5 -41.52 9.16 6.93
C LEU A 5 -40.23 8.34 7.11
N VAL A 6 -39.38 8.75 8.05
CA VAL A 6 -38.12 8.05 8.35
C VAL A 6 -38.36 7.07 9.49
N SER A 7 -38.40 5.77 9.20
CA SER A 7 -38.47 4.74 10.23
C SER A 7 -37.05 4.27 10.61
N ALA A 8 -36.59 4.59 11.82
CA ALA A 8 -35.36 4.05 12.38
C ALA A 8 -35.69 2.91 13.35
N ARG A 9 -35.14 1.70 13.12
CA ARG A 9 -35.21 0.59 14.08
C ARG A 9 -33.94 0.55 14.90
N CYS A 10 -33.96 1.10 16.12
CA CYS A 10 -32.88 0.92 17.09
C CYS A 10 -32.98 -0.47 17.73
N LYS A 11 -31.89 -1.25 17.70
CA LYS A 11 -31.76 -2.45 18.53
C LYS A 11 -31.37 -2.01 19.95
N PRO A 12 -32.18 -2.29 20.99
CA PRO A 12 -31.81 -1.93 22.35
C PRO A 12 -30.67 -2.84 22.84
N GLN A 13 -29.51 -2.26 23.14
CA GLN A 13 -28.40 -2.98 23.78
C GLN A 13 -28.59 -3.15 25.30
N SER A 14 -29.49 -2.38 25.93
CA SER A 14 -29.84 -2.49 27.35
C SER A 14 -31.30 -2.93 27.53
N ARG A 15 -31.54 -3.97 28.34
CA ARG A 15 -32.86 -4.53 28.66
C ARG A 15 -33.56 -3.85 29.85
N VAL A 16 -33.02 -2.74 30.37
CA VAL A 16 -33.58 -2.06 31.54
C VAL A 16 -34.72 -1.13 31.11
N ILE A 17 -35.96 -1.53 31.43
CA ILE A 17 -37.15 -0.71 31.23
C ILE A 17 -37.27 0.25 32.42
N ILE A 18 -37.09 1.55 32.18
CA ILE A 18 -37.33 2.59 33.20
C ILE A 18 -38.84 2.78 33.33
N LYS A 19 -39.46 2.13 34.31
CA LYS A 19 -40.86 2.38 34.69
C LYS A 19 -40.92 3.63 35.58
N ASN A 20 -41.87 4.53 35.32
CA ASN A 20 -42.08 5.84 35.97
C ASN A 20 -41.14 6.98 35.55
N SER A 21 -40.78 7.01 34.27
CA SER A 21 -40.23 8.20 33.63
C SER A 21 -41.37 9.17 33.29
N ASN A 22 -41.29 10.45 33.69
CA ASN A 22 -42.19 11.50 33.21
C ASN A 22 -42.01 11.81 31.70
N TYR A 23 -41.02 11.20 31.07
CA TYR A 23 -40.74 11.35 29.64
C TYR A 23 -41.37 10.20 28.86
N THR A 24 -42.11 10.57 27.81
CA THR A 24 -42.73 9.66 26.86
C THR A 24 -41.71 9.21 25.79
N TYR A 25 -42.04 8.16 25.05
CA TYR A 25 -41.27 7.76 23.87
C TYR A 25 -41.18 8.88 22.82
N GLY A 26 -42.19 9.74 22.72
CA GLY A 26 -42.17 10.93 21.85
C GLY A 26 -41.10 11.93 22.29
N ASP A 27 -40.98 12.18 23.59
CA ASP A 27 -39.97 13.10 24.15
C ASP A 27 -38.54 12.60 23.90
N ALA A 28 -38.33 11.29 23.96
CA ALA A 28 -37.04 10.69 23.63
C ALA A 28 -36.70 10.86 22.14
N ILE A 29 -37.67 10.62 21.24
CA ILE A 29 -37.50 10.82 19.80
C ILE A 29 -37.21 12.29 19.48
N ASP A 30 -37.94 13.22 20.09
CA ASP A 30 -37.73 14.66 19.91
C ASP A 30 -36.37 15.12 20.45
N TYR A 31 -35.93 14.56 21.58
CA TYR A 31 -34.60 14.79 22.12
C TYR A 31 -33.51 14.35 21.14
N PHE A 32 -33.61 13.12 20.62
CA PHE A 32 -32.65 12.61 19.64
C PHE A 32 -32.71 13.39 18.32
N ALA A 33 -33.90 13.75 17.84
CA ALA A 33 -34.06 14.57 16.65
C ALA A 33 -33.39 15.95 16.82
N ARG A 34 -33.55 16.61 17.97
CA ARG A 34 -32.87 17.87 18.30
C ARG A 34 -31.36 17.71 18.45
N LYS A 35 -30.90 16.63 19.09
CA LYS A 35 -29.46 16.32 19.24
C LYS A 35 -28.79 16.01 17.90
N ILE A 36 -29.45 15.26 17.02
CA ILE A 36 -28.97 14.93 15.68
C ILE A 36 -29.04 16.17 14.76
N SER A 37 -30.05 17.03 14.93
CA SER A 37 -30.19 18.27 14.15
C SER A 37 -29.30 19.40 14.65
N ASN A 38 -28.62 19.23 15.79
CA ASN A 38 -27.70 20.22 16.31
C ASN A 38 -26.37 20.14 15.56
N GLU A 39 -26.14 21.13 14.70
CA GLU A 39 -24.96 21.26 13.85
C GLU A 39 -23.66 21.21 14.65
N ASN A 40 -23.62 21.81 15.84
CA ASN A 40 -22.45 21.74 16.72
C ASN A 40 -22.13 20.32 17.19
N THR A 41 -23.15 19.48 17.39
CA THR A 41 -22.94 18.07 17.77
C THR A 41 -22.40 17.27 16.59
N LYS A 42 -22.85 17.54 15.36
CA LYS A 42 -22.30 16.92 14.16
C LYS A 42 -20.83 17.29 13.95
N ILE A 43 -20.51 18.58 14.03
CA ILE A 43 -19.14 19.10 13.89
C ILE A 43 -18.23 18.46 14.97
N LEU A 44 -18.70 18.33 16.20
CA LEU A 44 -17.91 17.71 17.27
C LEU A 44 -17.61 16.23 16.98
N ILE A 45 -18.60 15.46 16.52
CA ILE A 45 -18.41 14.05 16.13
C ILE A 45 -17.43 13.93 14.95
N GLU A 46 -17.55 14.81 13.97
CA GLU A 46 -16.67 14.85 12.80
C GLU A 46 -15.22 15.18 13.21
N ILE A 47 -15.01 16.16 14.10
CA ILE A 47 -13.71 16.47 14.69
C ILE A 47 -13.14 15.25 15.42
N GLU A 48 -13.94 14.55 16.22
CA GLU A 48 -13.48 13.37 16.96
C GLU A 48 -13.10 12.22 16.04
N THR A 49 -13.87 12.02 14.97
CA THR A 49 -13.62 11.00 13.95
C THR A 49 -12.32 11.31 13.20
N LEU A 50 -12.16 12.54 12.72
CA LEU A 50 -10.92 12.98 12.06
C LEU A 50 -9.71 12.90 13.00
N ARG A 51 -9.86 13.26 14.28
CA ARG A 51 -8.79 13.09 15.28
C ARG A 51 -8.41 11.63 15.52
N HIS A 52 -9.35 10.70 15.34
CA HIS A 52 -9.05 9.28 15.44
C HIS A 52 -8.29 8.80 14.20
N GLU A 53 -8.77 9.15 13.00
CA GLU A 53 -8.12 8.82 11.73
C GLU A 53 -6.68 9.37 11.65
N ILE A 54 -6.46 10.62 12.08
CA ILE A 54 -5.12 11.22 12.16
C ILE A 54 -4.20 10.36 13.04
N ARG A 55 -4.66 9.92 14.20
CA ARG A 55 -3.87 9.08 15.11
C ARG A 55 -3.52 7.72 14.50
N GLU A 56 -4.46 7.10 13.80
CA GLU A 56 -4.20 5.84 13.10
C GLU A 56 -3.15 6.01 11.99
N LEU A 57 -3.25 7.11 11.23
CA LEU A 57 -2.27 7.45 10.20
C LEU A 57 -0.88 7.70 10.79
N GLU A 58 -0.78 8.41 11.91
CA GLU A 58 0.48 8.65 12.63
C GLU A 58 1.13 7.33 13.09
N ASP A 59 0.33 6.41 13.64
CA ASP A 59 0.82 5.09 14.06
C ASP A 59 1.31 4.24 12.88
N ASN A 60 0.58 4.27 11.77
CA ASN A 60 0.99 3.59 10.54
C ASN A 60 2.30 4.18 9.97
N LEU A 61 2.45 5.50 10.02
CA LEU A 61 3.67 6.20 9.61
C LEU A 61 4.85 5.78 10.50
N LYS A 62 4.66 5.71 11.83
CA LYS A 62 5.67 5.25 12.78
C LYS A 62 6.10 3.80 12.52
N LYS A 63 5.15 2.89 12.29
CA LYS A 63 5.45 1.49 11.92
C LYS A 63 6.24 1.41 10.61
N THR A 64 5.85 2.21 9.62
CA THR A 64 6.51 2.25 8.31
C THR A 64 7.94 2.78 8.40
N LYS A 65 8.17 3.84 9.19
CA LYS A 65 9.52 4.37 9.48
C LYS A 65 10.44 3.31 10.07
N ARG A 66 9.97 2.54 11.06
CA ARG A 66 10.75 1.42 11.64
C ARG A 66 11.08 0.34 10.60
N LYS A 67 10.14 -0.02 9.74
CA LYS A 67 10.39 -0.98 8.64
C LYS A 67 11.45 -0.47 7.66
N ILE A 68 11.44 0.83 7.34
CA ILE A 68 12.45 1.45 6.49
C ILE A 68 13.82 1.41 7.17
N GLU A 69 13.89 1.75 8.45
CA GLU A 69 15.12 1.74 9.23
C GLU A 69 15.76 0.34 9.28
N HIS A 70 14.98 -0.70 9.60
CA HIS A 70 15.47 -2.09 9.56
C HIS A 70 15.97 -2.51 8.16
N LYS A 71 15.28 -2.07 7.10
CA LYS A 71 15.74 -2.34 5.72
C LYS A 71 17.03 -1.61 5.39
N ARG A 72 17.25 -0.40 5.91
CA ARG A 72 18.50 0.36 5.74
C ARG A 72 19.66 -0.29 6.48
N GLU A 73 19.45 -0.72 7.72
CA GLU A 73 20.46 -1.46 8.49
C GLU A 73 20.84 -2.77 7.79
N TYR A 74 19.84 -3.48 7.26
CA TYR A 74 20.08 -4.70 6.49
C TYR A 74 20.83 -4.42 5.17
N LEU A 75 20.50 -3.33 4.48
CA LEU A 75 21.24 -2.89 3.29
C LEU A 75 22.71 -2.61 3.62
N GLN A 76 22.99 -1.85 4.69
CA GLN A 76 24.37 -1.58 5.13
C GLN A 76 25.12 -2.86 5.52
N LEU A 77 24.44 -3.83 6.12
CA LEU A 77 25.02 -5.14 6.40
C LEU A 77 25.36 -5.91 5.11
N LEU A 78 24.52 -5.84 4.08
CA LEU A 78 24.80 -6.45 2.79
C LEU A 78 25.94 -5.74 2.07
N GLU A 79 25.95 -4.41 2.05
CA GLU A 79 27.01 -3.59 1.48
C GLU A 79 28.36 -3.82 2.17
N SER A 80 28.39 -3.96 3.50
CA SER A 80 29.63 -4.28 4.22
C SER A 80 30.14 -5.71 4.01
N ARG A 81 29.24 -6.65 3.65
CA ARG A 81 29.60 -8.02 3.24
C ARG A 81 29.94 -8.11 1.75
N TYR A 82 29.52 -7.14 0.97
CA TYR A 82 29.82 -7.03 -0.44
C TYR A 82 31.27 -6.54 -0.57
N SER A 83 32.16 -7.45 -0.93
CA SER A 83 33.48 -7.10 -1.46
C SER A 83 33.32 -6.67 -2.92
N ASP A 84 34.08 -5.67 -3.38
CA ASP A 84 34.13 -5.27 -4.80
C ASP A 84 34.54 -6.43 -5.74
N GLU A 85 34.99 -7.55 -5.18
CA GLU A 85 35.40 -8.77 -5.88
C GLU A 85 34.29 -9.80 -6.10
N VAL A 86 33.00 -9.48 -5.88
CA VAL A 86 31.91 -10.36 -6.34
C VAL A 86 31.87 -10.32 -7.87
N GLN A 87 32.70 -11.17 -8.49
CA GLN A 87 32.65 -11.46 -9.91
C GLN A 87 31.24 -11.96 -10.22
N VAL A 88 30.50 -11.18 -10.99
CA VAL A 88 29.28 -11.65 -11.64
C VAL A 88 29.68 -12.88 -12.44
N ASP A 89 28.95 -13.98 -12.25
CA ASP A 89 29.18 -15.24 -12.95
C ASP A 89 29.36 -14.98 -14.45
N GLU A 90 30.42 -15.54 -15.04
CA GLU A 90 30.75 -15.35 -16.45
C GLU A 90 29.58 -15.72 -17.36
N MET A 91 28.77 -16.72 -16.97
CA MET A 91 27.56 -17.10 -17.69
C MET A 91 26.50 -15.99 -17.70
N VAL A 92 26.40 -15.20 -16.63
CA VAL A 92 25.50 -14.03 -16.54
C VAL A 92 26.04 -12.91 -17.41
N MET A 93 27.35 -12.67 -17.38
CA MET A 93 28.00 -11.66 -18.23
C MET A 93 27.82 -11.95 -19.72
N ASP A 94 27.92 -13.22 -20.13
CA ASP A 94 27.69 -13.61 -21.51
C ASP A 94 26.22 -13.42 -21.94
N SER A 95 25.27 -13.70 -21.05
CA SER A 95 23.86 -13.41 -21.33
C SER A 95 23.59 -11.90 -21.43
N ILE A 96 24.22 -11.08 -20.58
CA ILE A 96 24.15 -9.61 -20.67
C ILE A 96 24.71 -9.10 -22.00
N ARG A 97 25.87 -9.60 -22.43
CA ARG A 97 26.47 -9.23 -23.73
C ARG A 97 25.57 -9.63 -24.90
N ALA A 98 24.99 -10.83 -24.86
CA ALA A 98 24.06 -11.28 -25.89
C ALA A 98 22.82 -10.38 -25.97
N ILE A 99 22.21 -10.05 -24.83
CA ILE A 99 21.06 -9.13 -24.76
C ILE A 99 21.42 -7.75 -25.30
N ARG A 100 22.57 -7.17 -24.91
CA ARG A 100 23.03 -5.88 -25.42
C ARG A 100 23.25 -5.90 -26.93
N SER A 101 23.88 -6.95 -27.46
CA SER A 101 24.09 -7.10 -28.90
C SER A 101 22.78 -7.21 -29.69
N ILE A 102 21.79 -7.92 -29.13
CA ILE A 102 20.43 -7.97 -29.72
C ILE A 102 19.79 -6.59 -29.68
N ALA A 103 19.85 -5.89 -28.55
CA ALA A 103 19.27 -4.57 -28.37
C ALA A 103 19.88 -3.54 -29.34
N GLU A 104 21.20 -3.55 -29.53
CA GLU A 104 21.91 -2.75 -30.53
C GLU A 104 21.44 -3.05 -31.96
N THR A 105 21.13 -4.31 -32.26
CA THR A 105 20.62 -4.72 -33.59
C THR A 105 19.23 -4.15 -33.88
N PHE A 106 18.39 -4.02 -32.84
CA PHE A 106 17.03 -3.46 -32.94
C PHE A 106 16.95 -1.97 -32.62
N ASP A 107 18.09 -1.32 -32.31
CA ASP A 107 18.18 0.08 -31.85
C ASP A 107 17.22 0.37 -30.67
N CYS A 108 17.27 -0.48 -29.65
CA CYS A 108 16.42 -0.37 -28.47
C CYS A 108 17.21 -0.51 -27.15
N GLU A 109 16.57 -0.16 -26.04
CA GLU A 109 17.14 -0.39 -24.71
C GLU A 109 17.20 -1.90 -24.40
N PRO A 110 18.28 -2.41 -23.76
CA PRO A 110 18.42 -3.83 -23.42
C PRO A 110 17.30 -4.39 -22.55
N THR A 111 16.64 -3.56 -21.75
CA THR A 111 15.49 -3.94 -20.92
C THR A 111 14.17 -4.01 -21.70
N GLU A 112 14.14 -3.54 -22.95
CA GLU A 112 12.95 -3.47 -23.78
C GLU A 112 12.95 -4.46 -24.94
N ILE A 113 13.98 -5.31 -25.07
CA ILE A 113 14.18 -6.20 -26.21
C ILE A 113 12.98 -7.10 -26.50
N ASP A 114 12.23 -7.51 -25.48
CA ASP A 114 11.05 -8.38 -25.63
C ASP A 114 9.97 -7.74 -26.51
N LYS A 115 9.91 -6.40 -26.53
CA LYS A 115 8.97 -5.65 -27.38
C LYS A 115 9.32 -5.77 -28.87
N PHE A 116 10.58 -6.06 -29.20
CA PHE A 116 11.12 -6.08 -30.57
C PHE A 116 11.33 -7.49 -31.09
N THR A 117 11.76 -8.41 -30.24
CA THR A 117 11.96 -9.82 -30.61
C THR A 117 10.65 -10.61 -30.64
N GLY A 118 9.59 -10.10 -29.98
CA GLY A 118 8.30 -10.78 -29.87
C GLY A 118 8.30 -12.02 -28.97
N ALA A 119 9.43 -12.29 -28.30
CA ALA A 119 9.63 -13.40 -27.38
C ALA A 119 10.23 -12.87 -26.07
N ASP A 120 9.92 -13.51 -24.94
CA ASP A 120 10.46 -13.15 -23.61
C ASP A 120 11.93 -13.56 -23.49
N THR A 121 12.78 -12.73 -24.09
CA THR A 121 14.20 -12.94 -24.25
C THR A 121 14.91 -12.71 -22.92
N LEU A 122 14.44 -11.74 -22.13
CA LEU A 122 14.92 -11.50 -20.77
C LEU A 122 14.66 -12.70 -19.87
N GLU A 123 13.45 -13.25 -19.86
CA GLU A 123 13.14 -14.40 -19.01
C GLU A 123 13.90 -15.67 -19.46
N PHE A 124 14.11 -15.86 -20.76
CA PHE A 124 14.93 -16.95 -21.28
C PHE A 124 16.36 -16.91 -20.73
N HIS A 125 17.01 -15.75 -20.82
CA HIS A 125 18.37 -15.57 -20.32
C HIS A 125 18.46 -15.64 -18.80
N ALA A 126 17.45 -15.12 -18.08
CA ALA A 126 17.38 -15.22 -16.63
C ALA A 126 17.30 -16.68 -16.17
N LYS A 127 16.43 -17.49 -16.79
CA LYS A 127 16.31 -18.93 -16.53
C LYS A 127 17.59 -19.69 -16.85
N LYS A 128 18.23 -19.39 -17.99
CA LYS A 128 19.53 -19.99 -18.37
C LYS A 128 20.59 -19.75 -17.29
N CYS A 129 20.60 -18.55 -16.72
CA CYS A 129 21.56 -18.14 -15.71
C CYS A 129 21.17 -18.50 -14.27
N GLY A 130 20.00 -19.11 -14.03
CA GLY A 130 19.53 -19.44 -12.69
C GLY A 130 19.17 -18.23 -11.83
N ILE A 131 18.93 -17.07 -12.44
CA ILE A 131 18.56 -15.82 -11.75
C ILE A 131 17.12 -15.42 -12.10
N THR A 132 16.54 -14.54 -11.30
CA THR A 132 15.24 -13.95 -11.60
C THR A 132 15.34 -12.90 -12.70
N ARG A 133 14.24 -12.67 -13.42
CA ARG A 133 14.13 -11.60 -14.42
C ARG A 133 14.51 -10.24 -13.85
N PHE A 134 14.04 -9.94 -12.63
CA PHE A 134 14.32 -8.68 -11.94
C PHE A 134 15.82 -8.49 -11.68
N GLU A 135 16.52 -9.54 -11.23
CA GLU A 135 17.97 -9.50 -11.03
C GLU A 135 18.72 -9.22 -12.34
N LEU A 136 18.32 -9.86 -13.43
CA LEU A 136 18.92 -9.63 -14.76
C LEU A 136 18.67 -8.19 -15.25
N GLU A 137 17.45 -7.66 -15.09
CA GLU A 137 17.12 -6.28 -15.45
C GLU A 137 17.95 -5.27 -14.63
N GLU A 138 18.15 -5.52 -13.33
CA GLU A 138 19.00 -4.66 -12.49
C GLU A 138 20.47 -4.74 -12.90
N LEU A 139 20.97 -5.91 -13.31
CA LEU A 139 22.33 -6.06 -13.83
C LEU A 139 22.51 -5.35 -15.19
N LEU A 140 21.50 -5.39 -16.06
CA LEU A 140 21.53 -4.70 -17.36
C LEU A 140 21.61 -3.17 -17.22
N LYS A 141 20.96 -2.62 -16.19
CA LYS A 141 21.01 -1.18 -15.86
C LYS A 141 22.38 -0.74 -15.31
N ARG A 142 23.18 -1.66 -14.76
CA ARG A 142 24.54 -1.34 -14.32
C ARG A 142 25.41 -1.17 -15.56
N LYS A 143 26.20 -0.09 -15.59
CA LYS A 143 27.28 0.09 -16.59
C LYS A 143 28.43 -0.86 -16.25
N LEU A 144 28.21 -2.15 -16.45
CA LEU A 144 29.23 -3.19 -16.55
C LEU A 144 29.97 -3.08 -17.89
#